data_AF-A0A975ELH1-F1
#
_entry.id   AF-A0A975ELH1-F1
#
_cell.length_a   1.000
_cell.length_b   1.000
_cell.length_c   1.000
_cell.angle_alpha   90.00
_cell.angle_beta   90.00
_cell.angle_gamma   90.00
#
_symmetry.space_group_name_H-M   'P 1'
#
loop_
_entity.id
_entity.type
_entity.pdbx_description
1 polymer ?
#
loop_
_entity_poly.entity_id
_entity_poly.type
_entity_poly.pdbx_seq_one_letter_code
_entity_poly.pdbx_strand_id
1 'polypeptide(L)'
;MHSQLETLPPEHAAILIRKKRFWKKTMWISLGVGVMLAMIAVSGTVIKMTAAFSSLQANGSADPSVLAGDISEAMLISLWSLPPALLAFLIFLVSLIRCLSLPKLPENSTQAG
;
A
#
# COMPACT_ATOMS: atom_id res chain seq x y z
N MET A 1 -21.79 20.69 20.92
CA MET A 1 -20.93 20.87 19.74
C MET A 1 -21.54 20.19 18.51
N HIS A 2 -22.84 20.44 18.28
CA HIS A 2 -23.55 20.17 17.03
C HIS A 2 -23.72 21.54 16.33
N SER A 3 -23.87 21.57 15.01
CA SER A 3 -24.25 22.77 14.24
C SER A 3 -23.14 23.66 13.65
N GLN A 4 -22.32 23.08 12.77
CA GLN A 4 -21.64 23.83 11.68
C GLN A 4 -21.89 23.18 10.30
N LEU A 5 -22.76 22.15 10.24
CA LEU A 5 -23.05 21.40 9.01
C LEU A 5 -24.50 21.56 8.55
N GLU A 6 -25.38 22.14 9.35
CA GLU A 6 -26.80 22.35 9.02
C GLU A 6 -27.06 23.64 8.21
N THR A 7 -26.07 24.53 8.16
CA THR A 7 -26.14 25.82 7.45
C THR A 7 -25.31 25.87 6.16
N LEU A 8 -24.70 24.74 5.76
CA LEU A 8 -23.95 24.68 4.50
C LEU A 8 -24.93 24.66 3.32
N PRO A 9 -24.79 25.58 2.35
CA PRO A 9 -25.59 25.54 1.13
C PRO A 9 -25.46 24.16 0.47
N PRO A 10 -26.54 23.61 -0.13
CA PRO A 10 -26.55 22.26 -0.69
C PRO A 10 -25.45 22.05 -1.76
N GLU A 11 -25.00 23.13 -2.39
CA GLU A 11 -23.87 23.13 -3.33
C GLU A 11 -22.54 22.71 -2.67
N HIS A 12 -22.23 23.24 -1.49
CA HIS A 12 -20.98 22.92 -0.79
C HIS A 12 -20.98 21.50 -0.22
N ALA A 13 -22.13 21.02 0.24
CA ALA A 13 -22.29 19.64 0.72
C ALA A 13 -21.97 18.62 -0.39
N ALA A 14 -22.43 18.87 -1.62
CA ALA A 14 -22.15 18.01 -2.77
C ALA A 14 -20.65 17.95 -3.11
N ILE A 15 -19.94 19.08 -3.03
CA ILE A 15 -18.49 19.15 -3.27
C ILE A 15 -17.72 18.35 -2.22
N LEU A 16 -18.10 18.46 -0.95
CA LEU A 16 -17.46 17.71 0.14
C LEU A 16 -17.66 16.19 0.00
N ILE A 17 -18.86 15.75 -0.39
CA ILE A 17 -19.15 14.32 -0.64
C ILE A 17 -18.29 13.80 -1.80
N ARG A 18 -18.21 14.52 -2.93
CA ARG A 18 -17.36 14.15 -4.08
C ARG A 18 -15.89 14.09 -3.69
N LYS A 19 -15.40 15.10 -2.98
CA LYS A 19 -14.01 15.18 -2.51
C LYS A 19 -13.69 14.02 -1.57
N LYS A 20 -14.55 13.73 -0.59
CA LYS A 20 -14.36 12.60 0.34
C LYS A 20 -14.32 11.27 -0.38
N ARG A 21 -15.20 11.04 -1.36
CA ARG A 21 -15.22 9.81 -2.17
C ARG A 21 -13.93 9.65 -2.98
N PHE A 22 -13.42 10.73 -3.55
CA PHE A 22 -12.13 10.74 -4.26
C PHE A 22 -10.97 10.36 -3.33
N TRP A 23 -10.83 11.04 -2.18
CA TRP A 23 -9.76 10.75 -1.22
C TRP A 23 -9.87 9.34 -0.62
N LYS A 24 -11.09 8.83 -0.40
CA LYS A 24 -11.32 7.44 0.03
C LYS A 24 -10.84 6.46 -1.04
N LYS A 25 -11.19 6.66 -2.32
CA LYS A 25 -10.72 5.81 -3.43
C LYS A 25 -9.18 5.83 -3.54
N THR A 26 -8.57 7.02 -3.51
CA THR A 26 -7.11 7.16 -3.56
C THR A 26 -6.43 6.46 -2.38
N MET A 27 -7.00 6.55 -1.18
CA MET A 27 -6.52 5.82 0.00
C MET A 27 -6.56 4.30 -0.19
N TRP A 28 -7.68 3.75 -0.68
CA TRP A 28 -7.80 2.31 -0.96
C TRP A 28 -6.82 1.83 -2.05
N ILE A 29 -6.63 2.62 -3.10
CA ILE A 29 -5.65 2.31 -4.16
C ILE A 29 -4.24 2.31 -3.59
N SER A 30 -3.86 3.34 -2.84
CA SER A 30 -2.54 3.46 -2.22
C SER A 30 -2.24 2.31 -1.27
N LEU A 31 -3.24 1.91 -0.46
CA LEU A 31 -3.13 0.77 0.44
C LEU A 31 -2.97 -0.55 -0.33
N GLY A 32 -3.79 -0.77 -1.36
CA GLY A 32 -3.70 -1.99 -2.19
C GLY A 32 -2.33 -2.13 -2.86
N VAL A 33 -1.80 -1.05 -3.43
CA VAL A 33 -0.47 -1.03 -4.05
C VAL A 33 0.63 -1.32 -3.03
N GLY A 34 0.60 -0.69 -1.86
CA GLY A 34 1.58 -0.91 -0.80
C GLY A 34 1.60 -2.36 -0.30
N VAL A 35 0.42 -2.94 -0.05
CA VAL A 35 0.29 -4.35 0.40
C VAL A 35 0.75 -5.32 -0.70
N MET A 36 0.38 -5.07 -1.96
CA MET A 36 0.78 -5.92 -3.08
C MET A 36 2.29 -5.91 -3.28
N LEU A 37 2.95 -4.75 -3.19
CA LEU A 37 4.41 -4.62 -3.23
C LEU A 37 5.10 -5.44 -2.13
N ALA A 38 4.61 -5.34 -0.89
CA ALA A 38 5.15 -6.11 0.23
C ALA A 38 4.99 -7.63 0.02
N MET A 39 3.84 -8.07 -0.50
CA MET A 39 3.62 -9.48 -0.83
C MET A 39 4.53 -9.95 -1.97
N ILE A 40 4.72 -9.15 -3.01
CA ILE A 40 5.65 -9.45 -4.11
C ILE A 40 7.08 -9.61 -3.59
N ALA A 41 7.52 -8.75 -2.65
CA ALA A 41 8.85 -8.85 -2.06
C ALA A 41 9.06 -10.16 -1.27
N VAL A 42 8.08 -10.55 -0.46
CA VAL A 42 8.13 -11.82 0.29
C VAL A 42 8.15 -13.01 -0.67
N SER A 43 7.25 -13.02 -1.66
CA SER A 43 7.21 -14.09 -2.67
C SER A 43 8.51 -14.17 -3.48
N GLY A 44 9.07 -13.04 -3.89
CA GLY A 44 10.33 -12.98 -4.64
C GLY A 44 11.52 -13.54 -3.85
N THR A 45 11.55 -13.29 -2.53
CA THR A 45 12.57 -13.84 -1.63
C THR A 45 12.46 -15.37 -1.54
N VAL A 46 11.24 -15.91 -1.41
CA VAL A 46 11.01 -17.36 -1.36
C VAL A 46 11.41 -18.05 -2.66
N ILE A 47 11.13 -17.44 -3.82
CA ILE A 47 11.51 -17.99 -5.12
C ILE A 47 13.04 -18.06 -5.24
N LYS A 48 13.75 -16.99 -4.88
CA LYS A 48 15.23 -16.95 -4.91
C LYS A 48 15.85 -17.98 -3.96
N MET A 49 15.31 -18.11 -2.74
CA MET A 49 15.78 -19.12 -1.80
C MET A 49 15.54 -20.54 -2.33
N THR A 50 14.37 -20.80 -2.92
CA THR A 50 14.06 -22.11 -3.54
C THR A 50 15.04 -22.43 -4.67
N ALA A 51 15.40 -21.44 -5.49
CA ALA A 51 16.38 -21.60 -6.55
C ALA A 51 17.78 -21.93 -5.99
N ALA A 52 18.21 -21.25 -4.91
CA ALA A 52 19.48 -21.53 -4.23
C ALA A 52 19.53 -22.97 -3.69
N PHE A 53 18.43 -23.44 -3.07
CA PHE A 53 18.33 -24.82 -2.58
C PHE A 53 18.26 -25.86 -3.71
N SER A 54 17.63 -25.53 -4.84
CA SER A 54 17.62 -26.40 -6.02
C SER A 54 19.02 -26.55 -6.62
N SER A 55 19.82 -25.48 -6.65
CA SER A 55 21.22 -25.49 -7.08
C SER A 55 22.09 -26.36 -6.15
N LEU A 56 21.85 -26.30 -4.84
CA LEU A 56 22.47 -27.17 -3.82
C LEU A 56 22.19 -28.66 -4.08
N GLN A 57 20.93 -29.01 -4.36
CA GLN A 57 20.51 -30.39 -4.56
C GLN A 57 21.08 -30.98 -5.86
N ALA A 58 21.20 -30.19 -6.91
CA ALA A 58 21.74 -30.64 -8.19
C ALA A 58 23.25 -30.92 -8.15
N ASN A 59 24.01 -30.17 -7.36
CA ASN A 59 25.47 -30.20 -7.40
C ASN A 59 26.13 -31.02 -6.27
N GLY A 60 25.37 -31.52 -5.28
CA GLY A 60 25.85 -32.43 -4.21
C GLY A 60 26.82 -31.81 -3.19
N SER A 61 27.53 -30.75 -3.55
CA SER A 61 28.32 -29.86 -2.70
C SER A 61 28.27 -28.46 -3.30
N ALA A 62 27.48 -27.56 -2.72
CA ALA A 62 27.48 -26.17 -3.18
C ALA A 62 28.78 -25.49 -2.72
N ASP A 63 29.53 -24.98 -3.68
CA ASP A 63 30.63 -24.05 -3.40
C ASP A 63 30.03 -22.86 -2.64
N PRO A 64 30.46 -22.58 -1.40
CA PRO A 64 29.83 -21.57 -0.54
C PRO A 64 29.83 -20.16 -1.17
N SER A 65 30.73 -19.89 -2.12
CA SER A 65 30.75 -18.64 -2.89
C SER A 65 29.52 -18.48 -3.78
N VAL A 66 29.06 -19.55 -4.43
CA VAL A 66 27.87 -19.52 -5.31
C VAL A 66 26.61 -19.36 -4.48
N LEU A 67 26.52 -20.10 -3.37
CA LEU A 67 25.39 -20.03 -2.46
C LEU A 67 25.24 -18.64 -1.81
N ALA A 68 26.35 -18.00 -1.45
CA ALA A 68 26.35 -16.64 -0.93
C ALA A 68 25.86 -15.61 -1.98
N GLY A 69 26.17 -15.83 -3.26
CA GLY A 69 25.67 -15.02 -4.37
C GLY A 69 24.15 -15.06 -4.48
N ASP A 70 23.55 -16.26 -4.49
CA ASP A 70 22.11 -16.44 -4.63
C ASP A 70 21.31 -15.85 -3.46
N ILE A 71 21.85 -15.92 -2.24
CA ILE A 71 21.24 -15.32 -1.04
C ILE A 71 21.35 -13.79 -1.09
N SER A 72 22.49 -13.26 -1.54
CA SER A 72 22.66 -11.81 -1.73
C SER A 72 21.62 -11.26 -2.70
N GLU A 73 21.34 -12.00 -3.78
CA GLU A 73 20.30 -11.64 -4.74
C GLU A 73 18.88 -11.66 -4.15
N ALA A 74 18.60 -12.54 -3.18
CA ALA A 74 17.32 -12.55 -2.49
C ALA A 74 17.12 -11.28 -1.64
N MET A 75 18.18 -10.83 -0.96
CA MET A 75 18.16 -9.57 -0.19
C MET A 75 18.05 -8.33 -1.08
N LEU A 76 18.65 -8.37 -2.28
CA LEU A 76 18.50 -7.30 -3.27
C LEU A 76 17.03 -7.10 -3.66
N ILE A 77 16.24 -8.17 -3.82
CA ILE A 77 14.81 -8.06 -4.14
C ILE A 77 14.03 -7.28 -3.07
N SER A 78 14.36 -7.50 -1.80
CA SER A 78 13.77 -6.75 -0.68
C SER A 78 14.17 -5.27 -0.76
N LEU A 79 15.46 -5.01 -1.04
CA LEU A 79 15.98 -3.66 -1.19
C LEU A 79 15.33 -2.88 -2.35
N TRP A 80 15.09 -3.54 -3.49
CA TRP A 80 14.45 -2.94 -4.66
C TRP A 80 12.95 -2.66 -4.46
N SER A 81 12.29 -3.38 -3.56
CA SER A 81 10.88 -3.15 -3.24
C SER A 81 10.63 -1.94 -2.31
N LEU A 82 11.67 -1.51 -1.60
CA LEU A 82 11.57 -0.52 -0.54
C LEU A 82 11.27 0.90 -1.04
N PRO A 83 11.90 1.41 -2.12
CA PRO A 83 11.57 2.72 -2.69
C PRO A 83 10.10 2.85 -3.15
N PRO A 84 9.52 1.92 -3.93
CA PRO A 84 8.11 2.02 -4.31
C PRO A 84 7.16 1.81 -3.13
N ALA A 85 7.53 0.99 -2.13
CA ALA A 85 6.75 0.85 -0.90
C ALA A 85 6.72 2.16 -0.09
N LEU A 86 7.87 2.85 0.02
CA LEU A 86 7.97 4.14 0.69
C LEU A 86 7.11 5.21 -0.02
N LEU A 87 7.13 5.24 -1.36
CA LEU A 87 6.32 6.16 -2.14
C LEU A 87 4.81 5.92 -1.91
N ALA A 88 4.37 4.65 -1.96
CA ALA A 88 2.99 4.29 -1.65
C ALA A 88 2.60 4.67 -0.22
N PHE A 89 3.51 4.54 0.74
CA PHE A 89 3.28 4.94 2.12
C PHE A 89 3.12 6.46 2.27
N LEU A 90 3.93 7.26 1.59
CA LEU A 90 3.80 8.73 1.59
C LEU A 90 2.45 9.18 1.01
N ILE A 91 2.02 8.58 -0.10
CA ILE A 91 0.71 8.86 -0.72
C ILE A 91 -0.43 8.46 0.22
N PHE A 92 -0.30 7.32 0.90
CA PHE A 92 -1.27 6.87 1.89
C PHE A 92 -1.35 7.85 3.08
N LEU A 93 -0.22 8.33 3.59
CA LEU A 93 -0.16 9.26 4.71
C LEU A 93 -0.80 10.61 4.37
N VAL A 94 -0.48 11.17 3.20
CA VAL A 94 -1.14 12.39 2.69
C VAL A 94 -2.64 12.15 2.51
N SER A 95 -3.03 10.97 2.01
CA SER A 95 -4.43 10.59 1.84
C SER A 95 -5.19 10.47 3.14
N LEU A 96 -4.55 9.91 4.17
CA LEU A 96 -5.09 9.76 5.50
C LEU A 96 -5.31 11.13 6.14
N ILE A 97 -4.28 11.99 6.15
CA ILE A 97 -4.35 13.36 6.71
C ILE A 97 -5.51 14.12 6.06
N ARG A 98 -5.60 14.10 4.72
CA ARG A 98 -6.63 14.83 3.98
C ARG A 98 -8.03 14.25 4.13
N CYS A 99 -8.15 12.93 4.35
CA CYS A 99 -9.43 12.29 4.65
C CYS A 99 -9.91 12.63 6.08
N LEU A 100 -8.98 12.71 7.05
CA LEU A 100 -9.26 13.08 8.44
C LEU A 100 -9.54 14.58 8.62
N SER A 101 -8.93 15.45 7.81
CA SER A 101 -9.21 16.89 7.84
C SER A 101 -10.58 17.27 7.28
N LEU A 102 -11.33 16.33 6.67
CA LEU A 102 -12.69 16.60 6.22
C LEU A 102 -13.66 16.46 7.40
N PRO A 103 -14.49 17.48 7.69
CA PRO A 103 -15.49 17.40 8.75
C PRO A 103 -16.43 16.20 8.52
N LYS A 104 -16.87 15.56 9.61
CA LYS A 104 -17.77 14.41 9.56
C LYS A 104 -19.01 14.80 8.75
N LEU A 105 -19.24 14.10 7.63
CA LEU A 105 -20.45 14.30 6.84
C LEU A 105 -21.66 13.87 7.68
N PRO A 106 -22.79 14.58 7.60
CA PRO A 106 -24.02 14.15 8.23
C PRO A 106 -24.40 12.75 7.72
N GLU A 107 -24.70 11.86 8.66
CA GLU A 107 -24.98 10.43 8.48
C GLU A 107 -26.26 10.14 7.65
N ASN A 108 -27.01 11.17 7.26
CA ASN A 108 -28.30 11.05 6.60
C ASN A 108 -28.22 10.72 5.09
N SER A 109 -27.08 10.93 4.42
CA SER A 109 -26.99 10.61 2.97
C SER A 109 -26.86 9.10 2.65
N THR A 110 -26.97 8.21 3.65
CA THR A 110 -27.02 6.75 3.45
C THR A 110 -28.47 6.23 3.40
N GLN A 111 -29.49 7.07 3.61
CA GLN A 111 -30.90 6.65 3.58
C GLN A 111 -31.72 7.14 2.38
N ALA A 112 -31.10 7.76 1.38
CA ALA A 112 -31.77 8.14 0.13
C ALA A 112 -31.04 7.51 -1.07
N GLY A 113 -31.26 6.23 -1.28
CA GLY A 113 -30.73 5.44 -2.41
C GLY A 113 -31.05 3.97 -2.26
#